data_AF-A0A424SVX6-F1
#
_entry.id   AF-A0A424SVX6-F1
#
_cell.length_a   1.000
_cell.length_b   1.000
_cell.length_c   1.000
_cell.angle_alpha   90.00
_cell.angle_beta   90.00
_cell.angle_gamma   90.00
#
_symmetry.space_group_name_H-M   'P 1'
#
loop_
_entity.id
_entity.type
_entity.pdbx_description
1 polymer ?
#
loop_
_entity_poly.entity_id
_entity_poly.type
_entity_poly.pdbx_seq_one_letter_code
_entity_poly.pdbx_strand_id
1 'polypeptide(L)'
;MTKKVNRESVNVLQECIDLQTQKSRDYQNPNSTVMQADYYPNGVTTIHDIMHAKMLRMKSVMEAMQGDDYEPNFESLEDSAKDLINYSSFFVAYCRQMIPGQNPRADIFNRRIKND
;
A
#
# COMPACT_ATOMS: atom_id res chain seq x y z
N MET A 1 -31.42 0.81 13.28
CA MET A 1 -30.13 1.52 13.43
C MET A 1 -30.03 2.48 12.26
N THR A 2 -30.02 3.78 12.53
CA THR A 2 -29.87 4.83 11.51
C THR A 2 -28.49 4.71 10.88
N LYS A 3 -28.42 4.43 9.57
CA LYS A 3 -27.18 4.50 8.79
C LYS A 3 -26.62 5.91 8.98
N LYS A 4 -25.54 6.04 9.76
CA LYS A 4 -24.80 7.30 9.86
C LYS A 4 -24.29 7.58 8.45
N VAL A 5 -24.76 8.64 7.81
CA VAL A 5 -24.20 9.10 6.54
C VAL A 5 -22.78 9.59 6.87
N ASN A 6 -21.79 8.75 6.59
CA ASN A 6 -20.40 9.09 6.79
C ASN A 6 -19.96 10.10 5.73
N ARG A 7 -19.00 10.95 6.08
CA ARG A 7 -18.36 11.85 5.12
C ARG A 7 -17.74 11.01 4.00
N GLU A 8 -17.75 11.51 2.78
CA GLU A 8 -17.25 10.73 1.63
C GLU A 8 -15.79 10.28 1.81
N SER A 9 -14.94 11.13 2.38
CA SER A 9 -13.56 10.76 2.70
C SER A 9 -13.44 9.61 3.71
N VAL A 10 -14.44 9.38 4.56
CA VAL A 10 -14.50 8.21 5.45
C VAL A 10 -14.94 6.97 4.68
N ASN A 11 -15.85 7.11 3.70
CA ASN A 11 -16.24 6.01 2.82
C ASN A 11 -15.02 5.51 2.02
N VAL A 12 -14.18 6.43 1.51
CA VAL A 12 -12.93 6.08 0.84
C VAL A 12 -12.00 5.24 1.73
N LEU A 13 -11.90 5.56 3.03
CA LEU A 13 -11.10 4.74 3.96
C LEU A 13 -11.70 3.33 4.10
N GLN A 14 -13.03 3.19 4.12
CA GLN A 14 -13.68 1.90 4.15
C GLN A 14 -13.39 1.09 2.87
N GLU A 15 -13.43 1.73 1.71
CA GLU A 15 -13.07 1.08 0.44
C GLU A 15 -11.61 0.64 0.41
N CYS A 16 -10.70 1.43 1.01
CA CYS A 16 -9.29 1.03 1.15
C CYS A 16 -9.14 -0.23 2.01
N ILE A 17 -9.88 -0.31 3.13
CA ILE A 17 -9.92 -1.51 4.00
C ILE A 17 -10.42 -2.72 3.21
N ASP A 18 -11.51 -2.57 2.47
CA ASP A 18 -12.12 -3.66 1.71
C ASP A 18 -11.16 -4.16 0.62
N LEU A 19 -10.53 -3.23 -0.12
CA LEU A 19 -9.51 -3.53 -1.13
C LEU A 19 -8.29 -4.24 -0.53
N GLN A 20 -7.79 -3.75 0.61
CA GLN A 20 -6.68 -4.35 1.33
C GLN A 20 -7.00 -5.77 1.78
N THR A 21 -8.21 -6.00 2.30
CA THR A 21 -8.69 -7.31 2.75
C THR A 21 -8.90 -8.28 1.59
N GLN A 22 -9.33 -7.78 0.43
CA GLN A 22 -9.45 -8.60 -0.77
C GLN A 22 -8.07 -9.06 -1.25
N LYS A 23 -7.09 -8.14 -1.32
CA LYS A 23 -5.71 -8.44 -1.72
C LYS A 23 -4.95 -9.28 -0.67
N SER A 24 -5.30 -9.19 0.61
CA SER A 24 -4.62 -9.94 1.67
C SER A 24 -4.76 -11.46 1.54
N ARG A 25 -5.81 -11.93 0.86
CA ARG A 25 -6.01 -13.35 0.54
C ARG A 25 -4.90 -13.90 -0.36
N ASP A 26 -4.34 -13.07 -1.23
CA ASP A 26 -3.25 -13.47 -2.11
C ASP A 26 -1.92 -13.58 -1.34
N TYR A 27 -1.68 -12.68 -0.37
CA TYR A 27 -0.51 -12.73 0.52
C TYR A 27 -0.57 -13.88 1.55
N GLN A 28 -1.77 -14.37 1.86
CA GLN A 28 -2.00 -15.45 2.82
C GLN A 28 -2.39 -16.76 2.13
N ASN A 29 -2.04 -16.92 0.85
CA ASN A 29 -2.33 -18.12 0.10
C ASN A 29 -1.61 -19.33 0.74
N PRO A 30 -2.34 -20.35 1.27
CA PRO A 30 -1.71 -21.51 1.92
C PRO A 30 -0.87 -22.36 0.95
N ASN A 31 -1.01 -22.15 -0.36
CA ASN A 31 -0.21 -22.80 -1.38
C ASN A 31 1.06 -22.00 -1.76
N SER A 32 1.32 -20.88 -1.09
CA SER A 32 2.50 -20.04 -1.30
C SER A 32 3.34 -19.94 -0.02
N THR A 33 4.66 -20.00 -0.16
CA THR A 33 5.59 -19.70 0.94
C THR A 33 5.92 -18.22 1.03
N VAL A 34 5.53 -17.43 0.02
CA VAL A 34 5.80 -15.98 -0.04
C VAL A 34 4.84 -15.26 0.91
N MET A 35 5.41 -14.54 1.87
CA MET A 35 4.70 -13.69 2.82
C MET A 35 4.76 -12.22 2.40
N GLN A 36 3.91 -11.39 3.00
CA GLN A 36 3.87 -9.96 2.68
C GLN A 36 5.23 -9.26 2.88
N ALA A 37 5.97 -9.60 3.94
CA ALA A 37 7.29 -9.01 4.20
C ALA A 37 8.32 -9.31 3.09
N ASP A 38 8.19 -10.41 2.36
CA ASP A 38 9.13 -10.81 1.31
C ASP A 38 9.13 -9.84 0.12
N TYR A 39 8.05 -9.08 -0.06
CA TYR A 39 7.95 -8.01 -1.07
C TYR A 39 8.75 -6.76 -0.71
N TYR A 40 9.30 -6.68 0.50
CA TYR A 40 9.99 -5.50 1.03
C TYR A 40 11.44 -5.82 1.39
N PRO A 41 12.32 -6.18 0.43
CA PRO A 41 13.69 -6.61 0.71
C PRO A 41 14.51 -5.58 1.51
N ASN A 42 14.25 -4.28 1.34
CA ASN A 42 14.91 -3.20 2.09
C ASN A 42 14.00 -2.58 3.17
N GLY A 43 13.02 -3.35 3.64
CA GLY A 43 12.04 -2.94 4.64
C GLY A 43 11.26 -1.70 4.23
N VAL A 44 11.18 -0.72 5.13
CA VAL A 44 10.44 0.53 4.89
C VAL A 44 10.91 1.31 3.68
N THR A 45 12.19 1.18 3.28
CA THR A 45 12.71 1.83 2.07
C THR A 45 11.99 1.32 0.83
N THR A 46 11.79 0.01 0.70
CA THR A 46 11.05 -0.54 -0.44
C THR A 46 9.60 -0.03 -0.45
N ILE A 47 8.95 0.01 0.71
CA ILE A 47 7.57 0.50 0.81
C ILE A 47 7.49 1.98 0.40
N HIS A 48 8.45 2.81 0.85
CA HIS A 48 8.57 4.20 0.45
C HIS A 48 8.74 4.37 -1.06
N ASP A 49 9.59 3.56 -1.69
CA ASP A 49 9.80 3.62 -3.14
C ASP A 49 8.52 3.28 -3.92
N ILE A 50 7.72 2.33 -3.43
CA ILE A 50 6.41 2.01 -4.01
C ILE A 50 5.43 3.19 -3.84
N MET A 51 5.39 3.83 -2.67
CA MET A 51 4.59 5.04 -2.45
C MET A 51 5.00 6.15 -3.42
N HIS A 52 6.31 6.35 -3.62
CA HIS A 52 6.82 7.34 -4.57
C HIS A 52 6.40 7.01 -6.02
N ALA A 53 6.47 5.74 -6.42
CA ALA A 53 5.99 5.31 -7.73
C ALA A 53 4.50 5.62 -7.93
N LYS A 54 3.65 5.45 -6.91
CA LYS A 54 2.23 5.83 -6.96
C LYS A 54 2.03 7.34 -7.10
N MET A 55 2.84 8.15 -6.42
CA MET A 55 2.83 9.61 -6.59
C MET A 55 3.23 10.02 -8.02
N LEU A 56 4.27 9.40 -8.59
CA LEU A 56 4.68 9.65 -9.98
C LEU A 56 3.60 9.23 -10.97
N ARG A 57 2.93 8.09 -10.72
CA ARG A 57 1.82 7.63 -11.54
C ARG A 57 0.66 8.64 -11.55
N MET A 58 0.27 9.14 -10.38
CA MET A 58 -0.76 10.17 -10.27
C MET A 58 -0.37 11.43 -11.05
N LYS A 59 0.89 11.89 -10.90
CA LYS A 59 1.39 13.04 -11.66
C LYS A 59 1.30 12.81 -13.17
N SER A 60 1.77 11.67 -13.66
CA SER A 60 1.73 11.32 -15.08
C SER A 60 0.30 11.29 -15.63
N VAL A 61 -0.67 10.77 -14.88
CA VAL A 61 -2.08 10.77 -15.29
C VAL A 61 -2.65 12.19 -15.29
N MET A 62 -2.40 12.99 -14.26
CA MET A 62 -2.86 14.38 -14.21
C MET A 62 -2.32 15.21 -15.38
N GLU A 63 -1.03 15.06 -15.71
CA GLU A 63 -0.41 15.74 -16.85
C GLU A 63 -1.02 15.29 -18.17
N ALA A 64 -1.30 13.99 -18.33
CA ALA A 64 -1.93 13.49 -19.53
C ALA A 64 -3.38 13.98 -19.68
N MET A 65 -4.17 13.99 -18.60
CA MET A 65 -5.55 14.51 -18.59
C MET A 65 -5.65 16.01 -18.90
N GLN A 66 -4.57 16.76 -18.76
CA GLN A 66 -4.51 18.18 -19.13
C GLN A 66 -4.17 18.40 -20.61
N GLY A 67 -3.76 17.35 -21.32
CA GLY A 67 -3.55 17.38 -22.77
C GLY A 67 -4.84 17.15 -23.55
N ASP A 68 -4.85 17.56 -24.83
CA ASP A 68 -6.04 17.53 -25.68
C ASP A 68 -6.46 16.12 -26.15
N ASP A 69 -5.57 15.13 -26.08
CA ASP A 69 -5.79 13.76 -26.59
C ASP A 69 -5.48 12.69 -25.51
N TYR A 70 -6.24 12.67 -24.40
CA TYR A 70 -6.07 11.65 -23.37
C TYR A 70 -7.32 10.81 -23.10
N GLU A 71 -7.20 9.52 -23.44
CA GLU A 71 -8.10 8.46 -23.01
C GLU A 71 -7.42 7.65 -21.89
N PRO A 72 -7.94 7.66 -20.65
CA PRO A 72 -7.37 6.88 -19.54
C PRO A 72 -7.41 5.37 -19.84
N ASN A 73 -6.25 4.72 -19.76
CA ASN A 73 -6.10 3.35 -20.27
C ASN A 73 -6.59 2.25 -19.28
N PHE A 74 -6.10 2.23 -18.02
CA PHE A 74 -6.36 1.09 -17.10
C PHE A 74 -6.33 1.36 -15.58
N GLU A 75 -5.64 2.40 -15.09
CA GLU A 75 -5.54 2.72 -13.65
C GLU A 75 -5.89 4.19 -13.44
N SER A 76 -6.93 4.45 -12.64
CA SER A 76 -7.40 5.81 -12.37
C SER A 76 -6.56 6.53 -11.32
N LEU A 77 -6.71 7.86 -11.24
CA LEU A 77 -6.16 8.66 -10.14
C LEU A 77 -6.67 8.19 -8.78
N GLU A 78 -7.93 7.78 -8.72
CA GLU A 78 -8.58 7.31 -7.51
C GLU A 78 -7.99 5.98 -7.03
N ASP A 79 -7.80 5.02 -7.94
CA ASP A 79 -7.16 3.73 -7.63
C ASP A 79 -5.74 3.94 -7.11
N SER A 80 -4.98 4.82 -7.76
CA SER A 80 -3.62 5.17 -7.37
C SER A 80 -3.58 5.79 -5.97
N ALA A 81 -4.54 6.66 -5.64
CA ALA A 81 -4.65 7.29 -4.33
C ALA A 81 -5.05 6.29 -3.23
N LYS A 82 -5.98 5.37 -3.51
CA LYS A 82 -6.37 4.30 -2.58
C LYS A 82 -5.22 3.33 -2.33
N ASP A 83 -4.47 2.95 -3.38
CA ASP A 83 -3.25 2.16 -3.23
C ASP A 83 -2.21 2.89 -2.38
N LEU A 84 -2.03 4.21 -2.57
CA LEU A 84 -1.12 5.00 -1.73
C LEU A 84 -1.54 5.02 -0.26
N ILE A 85 -2.84 5.12 0.05
CA ILE A 85 -3.36 4.98 1.43
C ILE A 85 -2.99 3.61 2.00
N ASN A 86 -3.22 2.54 1.24
CA ASN A 86 -2.91 1.18 1.65
C ASN A 86 -1.40 0.98 1.88
N TYR A 87 -0.53 1.40 0.97
CA TYR A 87 0.92 1.34 1.16
C TYR A 87 1.41 2.22 2.32
N SER A 88 0.78 3.37 2.56
CA SER A 88 1.06 4.18 3.74
C SER A 88 0.71 3.45 5.04
N SER A 89 -0.41 2.70 5.05
CA SER A 89 -0.77 1.86 6.20
C SER A 89 0.21 0.69 6.39
N PHE A 90 0.69 0.07 5.30
CA PHE A 90 1.71 -0.97 5.35
C PHE A 90 3.04 -0.43 5.86
N PHE A 91 3.43 0.77 5.44
CA PHE A 91 4.63 1.46 5.94
C PHE A 91 4.57 1.59 7.47
N VAL A 92 3.45 2.08 8.00
CA VAL A 92 3.25 2.22 9.45
C VAL A 92 3.25 0.86 10.15
N ALA A 93 2.58 -0.15 9.59
CA ALA A 93 2.56 -1.51 10.15
C ALA A 93 3.95 -2.16 10.16
N TYR A 94 4.75 -1.93 9.11
CA TYR A 94 6.13 -2.42 9.01
C TYR A 94 7.02 -1.79 10.07
N CYS A 95 6.89 -0.46 10.29
CA CYS A 95 7.56 0.23 11.39
C CYS A 95 7.23 -0.35 12.77
N ARG A 96 6.02 -0.91 12.93
CA ARG A 96 5.55 -1.57 14.15
C ARG A 96 5.97 -3.04 14.26
N GLN A 97 6.65 -3.60 13.26
CA GLN A 97 6.97 -5.04 13.18
C GLN A 97 5.72 -5.94 13.17
N MET A 98 4.62 -5.45 12.56
CA MET A 98 3.31 -6.12 12.54
C MET A 98 2.91 -6.63 11.15
N ILE A 99 3.82 -6.64 10.17
CA ILE A 99 3.60 -7.26 8.87
C ILE A 99 3.99 -8.76 8.94
N PRO A 100 3.13 -9.69 8.51
CA PRO A 100 3.45 -11.12 8.47
C PRO A 100 4.73 -11.40 7.67
N GLY A 101 5.63 -12.20 8.28
CA GLY A 101 6.93 -12.56 7.71
C GLY A 101 8.09 -11.64 8.09
N GLN A 102 7.85 -10.54 8.81
CA GLN A 102 8.95 -9.69 9.28
C GLN A 102 9.89 -10.43 10.24
N ASN A 103 11.19 -10.22 10.06
CA ASN A 103 12.20 -10.80 10.93
C ASN A 103 12.28 -10.00 12.24
N PRO A 104 11.94 -10.58 13.41
CA PRO A 104 11.94 -9.86 14.69
C PRO A 104 13.35 -9.47 15.16
N ARG A 105 14.41 -9.97 14.51
CA ARG A 105 15.81 -9.63 14.81
C ARG A 105 16.37 -8.59 13.83
N ALA A 106 15.55 -8.03 12.96
CA ALA A 106 15.94 -6.98 12.03
C ALA A 106 15.23 -5.66 12.37
N ASP A 107 15.91 -4.54 12.09
CA ASP A 107 15.31 -3.22 12.18
C ASP A 107 14.34 -2.97 11.01
N ILE A 108 13.73 -1.78 10.98
CA ILE A 108 12.77 -1.39 9.94
C ILE A 108 13.38 -1.35 8.52
N PHE A 109 14.71 -1.36 8.41
CA PHE A 109 15.46 -1.38 7.14
C PHE A 109 15.99 -2.78 6.80
N ASN A 110 15.49 -3.82 7.48
CA ASN A 110 15.95 -5.21 7.38
C ASN A 110 17.42 -5.45 7.73
N ARG A 111 18.03 -4.55 8.51
CA ARG A 111 19.39 -4.75 9.02
C ARG A 111 19.33 -5.48 10.34
N ARG A 112 20.21 -6.45 10.54
CA ARG A 112 20.28 -7.20 11.80
C ARG A 112 20.50 -6.24 12.97
N ILE A 113 19.62 -6.30 13.96
CA ILE A 113 19.78 -5.56 15.21
C ILE A 113 21.02 -6.11 15.89
N LYS A 114 21.96 -5.22 16.23
CA LYS A 114 23.08 -5.58 17.10
C LYS A 114 22.50 -5.76 18.50
N ASN A 115 22.56 -6.98 19.02
CA ASN A 115 22.39 -7.20 20.44
C ASN A 115 23.69 -6.73 21.09
N ASP A 116 23.61 -5.69 21.93
CA ASP A 116 24.67 -5.36 22.89
C ASP A 116 24.68 -6.40 24.03
#